data_AF-A0AAU9HH87-F1
#
_entry.id   AF-A0AAU9HH87-F1
#
_cell.length_a   1.000
_cell.length_b   1.000
_cell.length_c   1.000
_cell.angle_alpha   90.00
_cell.angle_beta   90.00
_cell.angle_gamma   90.00
#
_symmetry.space_group_name_H-M   'P 1'
#
loop_
_entity.id
_entity.type
_entity.pdbx_description
1 polymer ?
#
loop_
_entity_poly.entity_id
_entity_poly.type
_entity_poly.pdbx_seq_one_letter_code
_entity_poly.pdbx_strand_id
1 'polypeptide(L)'
;MFNLNMTASVGLKSANKSADVQLIRSLLNAYARKTGLSLIVNSEVDHHFIDLIKHFQKQVIKMGNPDGIVSANRGTFRKLVEFLSSIYTKVSITKPNYGILTWDAEGTEGGVYHSRCFHVPTNRSGLTIGRGYDMREKTSSKISGQLIQSGIDNKVANVIALAAGKMGNAAKQFVIEKDLLDFEVSAQVQLKLFEIVYKKMEADVKRICNKPITSQTYGKTDWLNLDPKIKNVLIDLRFRGDYRPASRKILQKHVANNDLISFKAEINKSANWGGIPLARQQARIKYINS
;
A
#
# COMPACT_ATOMS: atom_id res chain seq x y z
N MET A 1 0.50 -0.51 -7.15
CA MET A 1 1.59 -1.47 -7.42
C MET A 1 2.94 -0.75 -7.49
N PHE A 2 4.06 -1.39 -7.13
CA PHE A 2 5.40 -0.82 -7.35
C PHE A 2 5.88 -1.05 -8.78
N ASN A 3 6.79 -0.20 -9.26
CA ASN A 3 7.34 -0.31 -10.62
C ASN A 3 8.16 -1.60 -10.79
N LEU A 4 7.85 -2.38 -11.82
CA LEU A 4 8.54 -3.62 -12.19
C LEU A 4 9.45 -3.33 -13.38
N ASN A 5 10.71 -3.78 -13.32
CA ASN A 5 11.65 -3.62 -14.43
C ASN A 5 12.56 -4.84 -14.52
N MET A 6 12.98 -5.16 -15.75
CA MET A 6 14.01 -6.15 -16.04
C MET A 6 15.35 -5.50 -16.35
N THR A 7 16.44 -6.21 -16.08
CA THR A 7 17.81 -5.76 -16.40
C THR A 7 18.42 -6.47 -17.62
N ALA A 8 17.91 -7.64 -17.97
CA ALA A 8 18.31 -8.40 -19.15
C ALA A 8 17.16 -9.29 -19.64
N SER A 9 17.26 -9.79 -20.88
CA SER A 9 16.24 -10.68 -21.46
C SER A 9 16.18 -12.04 -20.74
N VAL A 10 14.99 -12.63 -20.69
CA VAL A 10 14.70 -13.95 -20.13
C VAL A 10 14.06 -14.84 -21.19
N GLY A 11 14.42 -16.12 -21.22
CA GLY A 11 13.85 -17.12 -22.12
C GLY A 11 14.92 -17.85 -22.93
N LEU A 12 14.54 -18.29 -24.13
CA LEU A 12 15.40 -19.09 -24.99
C LEU A 12 16.67 -18.32 -25.37
N LYS A 13 17.85 -18.94 -25.21
CA LYS A 13 19.18 -18.38 -25.56
C LYS A 13 19.40 -16.95 -25.02
N SER A 14 18.81 -16.62 -23.87
CA SER A 14 18.87 -15.30 -23.24
C SER A 14 19.82 -15.27 -22.05
N ALA A 15 20.14 -14.07 -21.55
CA ALA A 15 21.05 -13.91 -20.42
C ALA A 15 20.53 -14.57 -19.12
N ASN A 16 19.21 -14.67 -18.95
CA ASN A 16 18.56 -15.42 -17.86
C ASN A 16 19.12 -15.08 -16.47
N LYS A 17 19.30 -13.78 -16.19
CA LYS A 17 19.71 -13.31 -14.86
C LYS A 17 18.67 -13.73 -13.82
N SER A 18 19.14 -14.29 -12.70
CA SER A 18 18.27 -14.87 -11.66
C SER A 18 17.12 -13.95 -11.22
N ALA A 19 17.39 -12.67 -10.94
CA ALA A 19 16.34 -11.72 -10.54
C ALA A 19 15.28 -11.48 -11.64
N ASP A 20 15.71 -11.43 -12.91
CA ASP A 20 14.80 -11.25 -14.05
C ASP A 20 13.98 -12.54 -14.29
N VAL A 21 14.59 -13.72 -14.13
CA VAL A 21 13.90 -15.02 -14.21
C VAL A 21 12.82 -15.12 -13.14
N GLN A 22 13.12 -14.75 -11.89
CA GLN A 22 12.13 -14.75 -10.80
C GLN A 22 10.96 -13.79 -11.07
N LEU A 23 11.25 -12.59 -11.59
CA LEU A 23 10.22 -11.63 -11.97
C LEU A 23 9.31 -12.18 -13.07
N ILE A 24 9.88 -12.72 -14.16
CA ILE A 24 9.09 -13.30 -15.24
C ILE A 24 8.31 -14.51 -14.76
N ARG A 25 8.88 -15.36 -13.93
CA ARG A 25 8.17 -16.48 -13.31
C ARG A 25 6.93 -16.01 -12.56
N SER A 26 7.06 -15.01 -11.69
CA SER A 26 5.92 -14.54 -10.90
C SER A 26 4.84 -13.88 -11.78
N LEU A 27 5.23 -13.15 -12.83
CA LEU A 27 4.29 -12.62 -13.81
C LEU A 27 3.55 -13.72 -14.60
N LEU A 28 4.26 -14.76 -15.02
CA LEU A 28 3.69 -15.91 -15.71
C LEU A 28 2.80 -16.75 -14.78
N ASN A 29 3.14 -16.87 -13.51
CA ASN A 29 2.32 -17.58 -12.52
C ASN A 29 1.01 -16.83 -12.24
N ALA A 30 1.04 -15.49 -12.18
CA ALA A 30 -0.17 -14.68 -12.12
C ALA A 30 -1.07 -14.92 -13.36
N TYR A 31 -0.47 -14.99 -14.55
CA TYR A 31 -1.17 -15.37 -15.77
C TYR A 31 -1.76 -16.79 -15.70
N ALA A 32 -0.95 -17.78 -15.32
CA ALA A 32 -1.35 -19.18 -15.23
C ALA A 32 -2.50 -19.41 -14.24
N ARG A 33 -2.45 -18.77 -13.06
CA ARG A 33 -3.57 -18.79 -12.09
C ARG A 33 -4.86 -18.28 -12.71
N LYS A 34 -4.80 -17.20 -13.50
CA LYS A 34 -6.00 -16.61 -14.12
C LYS A 34 -6.56 -17.45 -15.27
N THR A 35 -5.71 -18.19 -15.97
CA THR A 35 -6.10 -18.98 -17.15
C THR A 35 -6.21 -20.48 -16.90
N GLY A 36 -6.03 -20.94 -15.65
CA GLY A 36 -6.11 -22.36 -15.30
C GLY A 36 -4.94 -23.21 -15.83
N LEU A 37 -3.77 -22.61 -16.07
CA LEU A 37 -2.57 -23.33 -16.52
C LEU A 37 -1.72 -23.76 -15.32
N SER A 38 -0.87 -24.76 -15.53
CA SER A 38 0.08 -25.24 -14.51
C SER A 38 1.10 -24.16 -14.14
N LEU A 39 1.34 -23.98 -12.84
CA LEU A 39 2.29 -23.01 -12.32
C LEU A 39 3.73 -23.44 -12.58
N ILE A 40 4.62 -22.47 -12.76
CA ILE A 40 6.06 -22.69 -12.75
C ILE A 40 6.52 -22.76 -11.29
N VAL A 41 7.01 -23.93 -10.88
CA VAL A 41 7.52 -24.18 -9.52
C VAL A 41 9.05 -24.12 -9.44
N ASN A 42 9.73 -24.39 -10.55
CA ASN A 42 11.18 -24.40 -10.64
C ASN A 42 11.76 -22.96 -10.65
N SER A 43 13.03 -22.82 -10.31
CA SER A 43 13.77 -21.55 -10.41
C SER A 43 14.51 -21.36 -11.73
N GLU A 44 14.49 -22.35 -12.60
CA GLU A 44 15.22 -22.37 -13.87
C GLU A 44 14.31 -22.07 -15.07
N VAL A 45 14.93 -21.67 -16.18
CA VAL A 45 14.25 -21.48 -17.47
C VAL A 45 14.19 -22.82 -18.18
N ASP A 46 13.24 -23.67 -17.77
CA ASP A 46 13.00 -24.99 -18.34
C ASP A 46 11.98 -24.97 -19.49
N HIS A 47 11.65 -26.14 -20.03
CA HIS A 47 10.68 -26.27 -21.12
C HIS A 47 9.30 -25.70 -20.75
N HIS A 48 8.81 -25.96 -19.54
CA HIS A 48 7.51 -25.45 -19.08
C HIS A 48 7.51 -23.91 -18.98
N PHE A 49 8.61 -23.33 -18.49
CA PHE A 49 8.80 -21.87 -18.47
C PHE A 49 8.71 -21.28 -19.88
N ILE A 50 9.44 -21.85 -20.84
CA ILE A 50 9.46 -21.39 -22.24
C ILE A 50 8.08 -21.55 -22.89
N ASP A 51 7.41 -22.67 -22.66
CA ASP A 51 6.09 -22.93 -23.22
C ASP A 51 5.05 -21.95 -22.69
N LEU A 52 5.14 -21.58 -21.41
CA LEU A 52 4.24 -20.58 -20.84
C LEU A 52 4.51 -19.16 -21.38
N ILE A 53 5.77 -18.79 -21.65
CA ILE A 53 6.09 -17.55 -22.40
C ILE A 53 5.42 -17.59 -23.77
N LYS A 54 5.64 -18.67 -24.54
CA LYS A 54 5.09 -18.80 -25.91
C LYS A 54 3.57 -18.80 -25.91
N HIS A 55 2.96 -19.45 -24.93
CA HIS A 55 1.52 -19.45 -24.75
C HIS A 55 1.00 -18.03 -24.49
N PHE A 56 1.63 -17.27 -23.58
CA PHE A 56 1.26 -15.87 -23.32
C PHE A 56 1.41 -15.00 -24.58
N GLN A 57 2.54 -15.12 -25.27
CA GLN A 57 2.82 -14.42 -26.54
C GLN A 57 1.76 -14.72 -27.61
N LYS A 58 1.34 -15.98 -27.75
CA LYS A 58 0.31 -16.38 -28.71
C LYS A 58 -1.07 -15.88 -28.30
N GLN A 59 -1.46 -16.09 -27.05
CA GLN A 59 -2.84 -15.87 -26.61
C GLN A 59 -3.15 -14.42 -26.27
N VAL A 60 -2.19 -13.69 -25.69
CA VAL A 60 -2.40 -12.31 -25.21
C VAL A 60 -1.83 -11.30 -26.21
N ILE A 61 -0.61 -11.52 -26.71
CA ILE A 61 0.05 -10.58 -27.64
C ILE A 61 -0.36 -10.84 -29.10
N LYS A 62 -0.95 -12.00 -29.39
CA LYS A 62 -1.32 -12.44 -30.75
C LYS A 62 -0.12 -12.52 -31.69
N MET A 63 1.04 -12.91 -31.17
CA MET A 63 2.24 -13.15 -31.97
C MET A 63 2.00 -14.31 -32.95
N GLY A 64 2.31 -14.09 -34.23
CA GLY A 64 2.23 -15.13 -35.26
C GLY A 64 3.15 -16.32 -34.93
N ASN A 65 4.41 -16.00 -34.64
CA ASN A 65 5.48 -16.93 -34.27
C ASN A 65 6.02 -16.59 -32.87
N PRO A 66 5.49 -17.20 -31.79
CA PRO A 66 6.02 -17.03 -30.43
C PRO A 66 7.48 -17.52 -30.33
N ASP A 67 8.38 -16.63 -29.91
CA ASP A 67 9.82 -16.90 -29.83
C ASP A 67 10.26 -17.46 -28.47
N GLY A 68 9.42 -17.37 -27.43
CA GLY A 68 9.77 -17.79 -26.08
C GLY A 68 10.79 -16.86 -25.40
N ILE A 69 10.88 -15.60 -25.83
CA ILE A 69 11.80 -14.60 -25.29
C ILE A 69 11.01 -13.41 -24.72
N VAL A 70 11.36 -13.02 -23.50
CA VAL A 70 10.92 -11.78 -22.86
C VAL A 70 12.08 -10.79 -22.86
N SER A 71 12.10 -9.89 -23.85
CA SER A 71 13.11 -8.84 -23.91
C SER A 71 12.89 -7.79 -22.82
N ALA A 72 13.99 -7.35 -22.20
CA ALA A 72 13.97 -6.43 -21.06
C ALA A 72 13.13 -5.16 -21.33
N ASN A 73 12.06 -4.98 -20.56
CA ASN A 73 11.17 -3.81 -20.60
C ASN A 73 10.48 -3.52 -21.95
N ARG A 74 10.43 -4.50 -22.87
CA ARG A 74 9.79 -4.39 -24.19
C ARG A 74 8.44 -5.12 -24.26
N GLY A 75 7.93 -5.37 -25.47
CA GLY A 75 6.56 -5.80 -25.76
C GLY A 75 6.02 -6.89 -24.83
N THR A 76 6.64 -8.06 -24.79
CA THR A 76 6.19 -9.18 -23.93
C THR A 76 6.16 -8.83 -22.46
N PHE A 77 7.21 -8.17 -21.95
CA PHE A 77 7.26 -7.72 -20.56
C PHE A 77 6.14 -6.71 -20.24
N ARG A 78 5.97 -5.68 -21.07
CA ARG A 78 4.93 -4.67 -20.88
C ARG A 78 3.55 -5.32 -20.86
N LYS A 79 3.29 -6.26 -21.77
CA LYS A 79 2.02 -7.00 -21.82
C LYS A 79 1.78 -7.87 -20.59
N LEU A 80 2.82 -8.49 -20.02
CA LEU A 80 2.70 -9.22 -18.75
C LEU A 80 2.33 -8.28 -17.59
N VAL A 81 2.97 -7.10 -17.50
CA VAL A 81 2.67 -6.11 -16.46
C VAL A 81 1.26 -5.51 -16.63
N GLU A 82 0.86 -5.23 -17.88
CA GLU A 82 -0.51 -4.82 -18.23
C GLU A 82 -1.53 -5.90 -17.84
N PHE A 83 -1.25 -7.17 -18.15
CA PHE A 83 -2.11 -8.29 -17.78
C PHE A 83 -2.28 -8.37 -16.26
N LEU A 84 -1.17 -8.35 -15.50
CA LEU A 84 -1.21 -8.33 -14.04
C LEU A 84 -2.08 -7.18 -13.49
N SER A 85 -1.95 -5.99 -14.08
CA SER A 85 -2.77 -4.84 -13.67
C SER A 85 -4.25 -5.02 -14.00
N SER A 86 -4.57 -5.72 -15.09
CA SER A 86 -5.94 -5.94 -15.55
C SER A 86 -6.72 -6.98 -14.75
N ILE A 87 -6.04 -7.88 -14.03
CA ILE A 87 -6.71 -8.97 -13.29
C ILE A 87 -7.19 -8.55 -11.89
N TYR A 88 -6.73 -7.41 -11.36
CA TYR A 88 -7.24 -6.91 -10.09
C TYR A 88 -8.70 -6.52 -10.19
N THR A 89 -9.41 -6.80 -9.11
CA THR A 89 -10.85 -6.62 -9.06
C THR A 89 -11.20 -5.18 -8.69
N LYS A 90 -12.24 -4.63 -9.32
CA LYS A 90 -12.85 -3.37 -8.90
C LYS A 90 -14.18 -3.71 -8.22
N VAL A 91 -14.30 -3.34 -6.95
CA VAL A 91 -15.50 -3.56 -6.16
C VAL A 91 -15.96 -2.27 -5.51
N SER A 92 -17.24 -2.18 -5.19
CA SER A 92 -17.73 -1.14 -4.28
C SER A 92 -17.20 -1.44 -2.87
N ILE A 93 -16.74 -0.42 -2.16
CA ILE A 93 -16.19 -0.56 -0.80
C ILE A 93 -17.05 0.19 0.20
N THR A 94 -17.34 -0.46 1.32
CA THR A 94 -17.99 0.16 2.46
C THR A 94 -16.99 1.06 3.19
N LYS A 95 -17.40 2.28 3.51
CA LYS A 95 -16.60 3.21 4.31
C LYS A 95 -16.62 2.80 5.79
N PRO A 96 -15.54 3.07 6.55
CA PRO A 96 -15.54 2.89 7.99
C PRO A 96 -16.50 3.90 8.67
N ASN A 97 -16.98 3.55 9.85
CA ASN A 97 -17.82 4.44 10.68
C ASN A 97 -17.05 5.65 11.24
N TYR A 98 -15.71 5.62 11.18
CA TYR A 98 -14.82 6.68 11.65
C TYR A 98 -13.61 6.79 10.73
N GLY A 99 -12.92 7.93 10.75
CA GLY A 99 -11.71 8.11 9.94
C GLY A 99 -11.96 8.21 8.43
N ILE A 100 -13.18 8.58 8.02
CA ILE A 100 -13.58 8.70 6.61
C ILE A 100 -12.65 9.61 5.82
N LEU A 101 -12.23 10.75 6.40
CA LEU A 101 -11.26 11.67 5.79
C LEU A 101 -9.97 10.94 5.36
N THR A 102 -9.41 10.13 6.26
CA THR A 102 -8.18 9.39 6.00
C THR A 102 -8.46 8.23 5.03
N TRP A 103 -9.52 7.45 5.28
CA TRP A 103 -9.91 6.34 4.42
C TRP A 103 -9.99 6.75 2.95
N ASP A 104 -10.74 7.81 2.65
CA ASP A 104 -10.97 8.28 1.28
C ASP A 104 -9.68 8.73 0.60
N ALA A 105 -8.67 9.16 1.36
CA ALA A 105 -7.47 9.76 0.83
C ALA A 105 -6.25 8.81 0.74
N GLU A 106 -6.31 7.62 1.37
CA GLU A 106 -5.20 6.65 1.43
C GLU A 106 -5.17 5.62 0.28
N GLY A 107 -6.16 5.60 -0.61
CA GLY A 107 -6.14 4.64 -1.72
C GLY A 107 -7.33 4.73 -2.68
N THR A 108 -7.32 3.90 -3.73
CA THR A 108 -8.42 3.80 -4.69
C THR A 108 -8.79 2.35 -5.00
N GLU A 109 -9.97 2.15 -5.57
CA GLU A 109 -10.35 0.89 -6.21
C GLU A 109 -10.09 1.00 -7.72
N GLY A 110 -9.24 0.11 -8.26
CA GLY A 110 -8.70 0.21 -9.60
C GLY A 110 -7.63 1.29 -9.79
N GLY A 111 -7.03 1.27 -10.98
CA GLY A 111 -5.99 2.22 -11.40
C GLY A 111 -4.63 1.98 -10.74
N VAL A 112 -3.69 2.92 -10.98
CA VAL A 112 -2.30 2.85 -10.50
C VAL A 112 -2.22 2.80 -8.95
N TYR A 113 -3.19 3.41 -8.28
CA TYR A 113 -3.29 3.51 -6.82
C TYR A 113 -4.24 2.48 -6.19
N HIS A 114 -4.52 1.37 -6.91
CA HIS A 114 -5.32 0.29 -6.35
C HIS A 114 -4.71 -0.23 -5.05
N SER A 115 -5.45 -0.13 -3.94
CA SER A 115 -4.88 -0.32 -2.60
C SER A 115 -4.91 -1.76 -2.11
N ARG A 116 -5.75 -2.64 -2.67
CA ARG A 116 -5.91 -4.02 -2.18
C ARG A 116 -4.78 -4.96 -2.58
N CYS A 117 -3.85 -4.51 -3.42
CA CYS A 117 -2.62 -5.22 -3.76
C CYS A 117 -1.40 -4.70 -2.98
N PHE A 118 -0.33 -5.48 -2.96
CA PHE A 118 0.93 -5.05 -2.37
C PHE A 118 1.54 -3.83 -3.08
N HIS A 119 2.08 -2.92 -2.28
CA HIS A 119 2.81 -1.76 -2.76
C HIS A 119 3.89 -1.33 -1.76
N VAL A 120 4.82 -0.50 -2.22
CA VAL A 120 5.92 0.06 -1.42
C VAL A 120 5.96 1.56 -1.73
N PRO A 121 5.24 2.41 -0.96
CA PRO A 121 5.03 3.83 -1.29
C PRO A 121 6.32 4.63 -1.50
N THR A 122 7.36 4.34 -0.70
CA THR A 122 8.67 5.01 -0.77
C THR A 122 9.79 4.01 -0.53
N ASN A 123 11.03 4.38 -0.83
CA ASN A 123 12.22 3.56 -0.52
C ASN A 123 12.43 3.31 0.99
N ARG A 124 11.74 4.07 1.86
CA ARG A 124 11.77 3.91 3.32
C ARG A 124 10.51 3.23 3.86
N SER A 125 9.53 2.94 3.01
CA SER A 125 8.30 2.24 3.39
C SER A 125 8.52 0.74 3.41
N GLY A 126 7.77 0.05 4.27
CA GLY A 126 7.70 -1.40 4.25
C GLY A 126 6.82 -1.93 3.14
N LEU A 127 6.67 -3.25 3.12
CA LEU A 127 5.60 -3.87 2.36
C LEU A 127 4.25 -3.38 2.91
N THR A 128 3.44 -2.77 2.05
CA THR A 128 2.16 -2.17 2.42
C THR A 128 1.03 -2.83 1.65
N ILE A 129 -0.10 -3.06 2.32
CA ILE A 129 -1.34 -3.54 1.69
C ILE A 129 -2.54 -2.78 2.23
N GLY A 130 -3.60 -2.67 1.44
CA GLY A 130 -4.77 -1.89 1.79
C GLY A 130 -4.45 -0.41 1.93
N ARG A 131 -5.28 0.29 2.70
CA ARG A 131 -5.14 1.73 2.96
C ARG A 131 -4.23 1.95 4.17
N GLY A 132 -2.91 1.79 3.95
CA GLY A 132 -1.87 2.18 4.92
C GLY A 132 -1.39 1.12 5.91
N TYR A 133 -1.67 -0.18 5.69
CA TYR A 133 -1.10 -1.24 6.52
C TYR A 133 0.35 -1.53 6.15
N ASP A 134 1.29 -0.76 6.72
CA ASP A 134 2.74 -0.89 6.49
C ASP A 134 3.40 -1.88 7.47
N MET A 135 4.17 -2.84 6.96
CA MET A 135 4.76 -3.94 7.73
C MET A 135 6.18 -3.67 8.28
N ARG A 136 6.79 -2.51 7.99
CA ARG A 136 8.20 -2.22 8.34
C ARG A 136 8.47 -2.29 9.84
N GLU A 137 7.65 -1.62 10.64
CA GLU A 137 7.85 -1.51 12.09
C GLU A 137 7.06 -2.58 12.88
N LYS A 138 6.63 -3.65 12.22
CA LYS A 138 5.86 -4.74 12.82
C LYS A 138 6.70 -6.00 12.89
N THR A 139 6.58 -6.74 13.98
CA THR A 139 7.16 -8.09 14.09
C THR A 139 6.37 -9.07 13.22
N SER A 140 7.00 -10.17 12.82
CA SER A 140 6.34 -11.24 12.05
C SER A 140 5.05 -11.74 12.75
N SER A 141 5.13 -12.03 14.05
CA SER A 141 3.96 -12.43 14.85
C SER A 141 2.82 -11.41 14.81
N LYS A 142 3.13 -10.10 14.90
CA LYS A 142 2.13 -9.04 14.84
C LYS A 142 1.50 -8.92 13.45
N ILE A 143 2.29 -9.10 12.39
CA ILE A 143 1.78 -9.11 11.01
C ILE A 143 0.82 -10.28 10.85
N SER A 144 1.29 -11.51 11.11
CA SER A 144 0.48 -12.73 10.96
C SER A 144 -0.84 -12.63 11.73
N GLY A 145 -0.79 -12.29 13.03
CA GLY A 145 -1.99 -12.18 13.86
C GLY A 145 -3.00 -11.15 13.34
N GLN A 146 -2.54 -9.98 12.87
CA GLN A 146 -3.43 -8.94 12.35
C GLN A 146 -4.02 -9.30 10.98
N LEU A 147 -3.26 -9.98 10.12
CA LEU A 147 -3.74 -10.47 8.83
C LEU A 147 -4.80 -11.57 9.03
N ILE A 148 -4.54 -12.53 9.92
CA ILE A 148 -5.49 -13.60 10.28
C ILE A 148 -6.77 -13.01 10.87
N GLN A 149 -6.66 -12.12 11.85
CA GLN A 149 -7.80 -11.43 12.45
C GLN A 149 -8.62 -10.65 11.41
N SER A 150 -7.97 -10.12 10.38
CA SER A 150 -8.62 -9.39 9.29
C SER A 150 -9.33 -10.31 8.29
N GLY A 151 -9.07 -11.63 8.32
CA GLY A 151 -9.70 -12.64 7.48
C GLY A 151 -8.81 -13.22 6.37
N ILE A 152 -7.49 -13.06 6.46
CA ILE A 152 -6.54 -13.73 5.56
C ILE A 152 -6.27 -15.14 6.10
N ASP A 153 -6.22 -16.13 5.21
CA ASP A 153 -5.86 -17.51 5.56
C ASP A 153 -4.53 -17.60 6.32
N ASN A 154 -4.47 -18.50 7.30
CA ASN A 154 -3.31 -18.66 8.19
C ASN A 154 -2.01 -18.95 7.42
N LYS A 155 -2.05 -19.80 6.40
CA LYS A 155 -0.84 -20.16 5.63
C LYS A 155 -0.34 -18.94 4.87
N VAL A 156 -1.25 -18.23 4.21
CA VAL A 156 -0.92 -17.01 3.45
C VAL A 156 -0.41 -15.89 4.38
N ALA A 157 -1.08 -15.66 5.51
CA ALA A 157 -0.68 -14.66 6.50
C ALA A 157 0.73 -14.93 7.05
N ASN A 158 1.07 -16.20 7.32
CA ASN A 158 2.41 -16.59 7.79
C ASN A 158 3.48 -16.38 6.71
N VAL A 159 3.17 -16.62 5.43
CA VAL A 159 4.08 -16.27 4.33
C VAL A 159 4.32 -14.76 4.29
N ILE A 160 3.25 -13.96 4.30
CA ILE A 160 3.34 -12.48 4.24
C ILE A 160 4.11 -11.93 5.45
N ALA A 161 3.95 -12.52 6.63
CA ALA A 161 4.62 -12.09 7.86
C ALA A 161 6.16 -12.15 7.79
N LEU A 162 6.73 -12.94 6.88
CA LEU A 162 8.16 -12.96 6.58
C LEU A 162 8.68 -11.65 5.97
N ALA A 163 7.78 -10.73 5.59
CA ALA A 163 8.12 -9.37 5.15
C ALA A 163 8.50 -8.43 6.30
N ALA A 164 8.38 -8.86 7.57
CA ALA A 164 8.71 -8.05 8.74
C ALA A 164 10.07 -7.35 8.59
N GLY A 165 10.11 -6.04 8.83
CA GLY A 165 11.34 -5.24 8.74
C GLY A 165 11.84 -4.95 7.32
N LYS A 166 11.33 -5.62 6.27
CA LYS A 166 11.74 -5.35 4.89
C LYS A 166 11.20 -4.00 4.44
N MET A 167 12.00 -3.25 3.68
CA MET A 167 11.63 -1.95 3.13
C MET A 167 12.21 -1.73 1.74
N GLY A 168 11.66 -0.76 1.00
CA GLY A 168 12.17 -0.37 -0.32
C GLY A 168 12.30 -1.58 -1.26
N ASN A 169 13.45 -1.72 -1.91
CA ASN A 169 13.67 -2.80 -2.89
C ASN A 169 13.63 -4.20 -2.27
N ALA A 170 14.03 -4.38 -1.01
CA ALA A 170 13.93 -5.68 -0.34
C ALA A 170 12.46 -6.11 -0.14
N ALA A 171 11.55 -5.16 0.10
CA ALA A 171 10.12 -5.44 0.18
C ALA A 171 9.51 -5.76 -1.19
N LYS A 172 9.96 -5.09 -2.26
CA LYS A 172 9.54 -5.39 -3.64
C LYS A 172 9.99 -6.79 -4.07
N GLN A 173 11.26 -7.10 -3.83
CA GLN A 173 11.84 -8.39 -4.17
C GLN A 173 11.14 -9.53 -3.43
N PHE A 174 10.79 -9.33 -2.17
CA PHE A 174 10.04 -10.30 -1.39
C PHE A 174 8.71 -10.71 -2.05
N VAL A 175 7.95 -9.76 -2.60
CA VAL A 175 6.69 -10.06 -3.28
C VAL A 175 6.92 -10.94 -4.52
N ILE A 176 8.00 -10.70 -5.25
CA ILE A 176 8.39 -11.51 -6.43
C ILE A 176 8.83 -12.91 -5.99
N GLU A 177 9.72 -13.00 -4.99
CA GLU A 177 10.28 -14.26 -4.48
C GLU A 177 9.21 -15.19 -3.88
N LYS A 178 8.18 -14.61 -3.24
CA LYS A 178 7.06 -15.36 -2.65
C LYS A 178 5.88 -15.53 -3.60
N ASP A 179 6.02 -15.11 -4.85
CA ASP A 179 4.98 -15.21 -5.89
C ASP A 179 3.64 -14.56 -5.49
N LEU A 180 3.71 -13.33 -4.98
CA LEU A 180 2.60 -12.57 -4.43
C LEU A 180 2.18 -11.37 -5.31
N LEU A 181 2.64 -11.28 -6.57
CA LEU A 181 2.37 -10.12 -7.43
C LEU A 181 0.87 -9.89 -7.65
N ASP A 182 0.10 -10.94 -7.86
CA ASP A 182 -1.36 -10.92 -8.05
C ASP A 182 -2.14 -11.09 -6.74
N PHE A 183 -1.47 -11.11 -5.59
CA PHE A 183 -2.16 -11.19 -4.30
C PHE A 183 -3.00 -9.93 -4.05
N GLU A 184 -4.28 -10.15 -3.79
CA GLU A 184 -5.27 -9.09 -3.58
C GLU A 184 -6.15 -9.44 -2.36
N VAL A 185 -6.25 -8.52 -1.40
CA VAL A 185 -7.16 -8.70 -0.25
C VAL A 185 -8.58 -8.32 -0.60
N SER A 186 -9.57 -8.89 0.09
CA SER A 186 -10.97 -8.45 -0.06
C SER A 186 -11.20 -7.03 0.48
N ALA A 187 -12.28 -6.38 0.05
CA ALA A 187 -12.69 -5.08 0.58
C ALA A 187 -12.86 -5.08 2.11
N GLN A 188 -13.42 -6.17 2.65
CA GLN A 188 -13.61 -6.36 4.08
C GLN A 188 -12.29 -6.48 4.86
N VAL A 189 -11.31 -7.19 4.30
CA VAL A 189 -9.96 -7.31 4.88
C VAL A 189 -9.28 -5.93 4.88
N GLN A 190 -9.36 -5.19 3.77
CA GLN A 190 -8.81 -3.82 3.69
C GLN A 190 -9.41 -2.90 4.76
N LEU A 191 -10.73 -2.96 4.98
CA LEU A 191 -11.41 -2.17 6.00
C LEU A 191 -10.89 -2.51 7.41
N LYS A 192 -10.83 -3.80 7.76
CA LYS A 192 -10.32 -4.24 9.08
C LYS A 192 -8.86 -3.82 9.31
N LEU A 193 -8.00 -3.96 8.28
CA LEU A 193 -6.61 -3.53 8.36
C LEU A 193 -6.49 -2.01 8.55
N PHE A 194 -7.30 -1.22 7.85
CA PHE A 194 -7.35 0.22 8.05
C PHE A 194 -7.77 0.57 9.48
N GLU A 195 -8.82 -0.05 10.01
CA GLU A 195 -9.29 0.20 11.37
C GLU A 195 -8.21 -0.08 12.43
N ILE A 196 -7.41 -1.14 12.23
CA ILE A 196 -6.26 -1.46 13.08
C ILE A 196 -5.22 -0.32 13.04
N VAL A 197 -4.88 0.17 11.85
CA VAL A 197 -3.89 1.25 11.70
C VAL A 197 -4.43 2.56 12.25
N TYR A 198 -5.70 2.88 11.96
CA TYR A 198 -6.35 4.10 12.42
C TYR A 198 -6.38 4.17 13.95
N LYS A 199 -6.77 3.08 14.63
CA LYS A 199 -6.72 2.97 16.10
C LYS A 199 -5.30 3.18 16.65
N LYS A 200 -4.26 2.64 15.97
CA LYS A 200 -2.86 2.90 16.34
C LYS A 200 -2.53 4.39 16.20
N MET A 201 -2.94 5.04 15.11
CA MET A 201 -2.68 6.47 14.87
C MET A 201 -3.40 7.34 15.90
N GLU A 202 -4.64 7.01 16.24
CA GLU A 202 -5.41 7.66 17.30
C GLU A 202 -4.68 7.59 18.66
N ALA A 203 -4.26 6.40 19.07
CA ALA A 203 -3.50 6.22 20.30
C ALA A 203 -2.20 7.03 20.29
N ASP A 204 -1.54 7.12 19.13
CA ASP A 204 -0.33 7.92 18.95
C ASP A 204 -0.60 9.43 19.09
N VAL A 205 -1.68 9.95 18.50
CA VAL A 205 -2.07 11.36 18.66
C VAL A 205 -2.37 11.64 20.12
N LYS A 206 -3.20 10.81 20.76
CA LYS A 206 -3.52 10.94 22.19
C LYS A 206 -2.26 10.96 23.05
N ARG A 207 -1.33 10.05 22.81
CA ARG A 207 -0.03 10.01 23.49
C ARG A 207 0.78 11.27 23.25
N ILE A 208 0.84 11.78 22.01
CA ILE A 208 1.57 13.00 21.66
C ILE A 208 0.98 14.20 22.40
N CYS A 209 -0.33 14.38 22.37
CA CYS A 209 -1.01 15.50 23.03
C CYS A 209 -0.82 15.47 24.56
N ASN A 210 -0.69 14.27 25.15
CA ASN A 210 -0.48 14.10 26.59
C ASN A 210 1.00 14.11 27.02
N LYS A 211 1.96 14.24 26.11
CA LYS A 211 3.38 14.33 26.49
C LYS A 211 3.59 15.53 27.41
N PRO A 212 4.38 15.43 28.50
CA PRO A 212 4.57 16.54 29.45
C PRO A 212 4.92 17.86 28.78
N ILE A 213 5.92 17.84 27.87
CA ILE A 213 6.31 19.03 27.12
C ILE A 213 5.18 19.61 26.27
N THR A 214 4.34 18.77 25.67
CA THR A 214 3.25 19.22 24.80
C THR A 214 2.12 19.83 25.64
N SER A 215 1.75 19.17 26.74
CA SER A 215 0.73 19.67 27.67
C SER A 215 1.16 20.97 28.37
N GLN A 216 2.44 21.10 28.73
CA GLN A 216 2.97 22.32 29.36
C GLN A 216 3.04 23.48 28.37
N THR A 217 3.49 23.25 27.14
CA THR A 217 3.62 24.32 26.14
C THR A 217 2.27 24.81 25.63
N TYR A 218 1.32 23.91 25.37
CA TYR A 218 0.08 24.26 24.66
C TYR A 218 -1.18 24.17 25.52
N GLY A 219 -1.11 23.49 26.66
CA GLY A 219 -2.27 23.16 27.50
C GLY A 219 -2.65 21.68 27.42
N LYS A 220 -3.40 21.22 28.42
CA LYS A 220 -3.89 19.83 28.50
C LYS A 220 -5.00 19.62 27.46
N THR A 221 -4.89 18.56 26.66
CA THR A 221 -5.95 18.17 25.72
C THR A 221 -6.94 17.24 26.42
N ASP A 222 -8.21 17.65 26.52
CA ASP A 222 -9.29 16.76 26.92
C ASP A 222 -9.71 15.86 25.75
N TRP A 223 -9.03 14.72 25.59
CA TRP A 223 -9.30 13.81 24.47
C TRP A 223 -10.73 13.28 24.44
N LEU A 224 -11.41 13.13 25.59
CA LEU A 224 -12.75 12.57 25.61
C LEU A 224 -13.74 13.56 24.97
N ASN A 225 -13.67 14.83 25.38
CA ASN A 225 -14.59 15.88 24.94
C ASN A 225 -14.09 16.70 23.74
N LEU A 226 -12.92 16.38 23.17
CA LEU A 226 -12.39 17.07 22.00
C LEU A 226 -13.34 16.92 20.79
N ASP A 227 -13.51 18.02 20.05
CA ASP A 227 -14.35 18.09 18.87
C ASP A 227 -13.99 16.98 17.86
N PRO A 228 -14.99 16.23 17.34
CA PRO A 228 -14.74 15.10 16.43
C PRO A 228 -14.00 15.48 15.14
N LYS A 229 -14.18 16.71 14.62
CA LYS A 229 -13.46 17.16 13.42
C LYS A 229 -11.99 17.43 13.74
N ILE A 230 -11.70 18.05 14.89
CA ILE A 230 -10.31 18.22 15.35
C ILE A 230 -9.65 16.85 15.49
N LYS A 231 -10.30 15.89 16.17
CA LYS A 231 -9.80 14.51 16.31
C LYS A 231 -9.46 13.89 14.96
N ASN A 232 -10.42 13.85 14.03
CA ASN A 232 -10.23 13.18 12.76
C ASN A 232 -9.15 13.83 11.89
N VAL A 233 -9.01 15.16 11.91
CA VAL A 233 -7.93 15.85 11.20
C VAL A 233 -6.57 15.58 11.85
N LEU A 234 -6.46 15.56 13.18
CA LEU A 234 -5.20 15.22 13.86
C LEU A 234 -4.76 13.79 13.56
N ILE A 235 -5.71 12.84 13.54
CA ILE A 235 -5.42 11.45 13.21
C ILE A 235 -4.97 11.33 11.76
N ASP A 236 -5.63 12.01 10.82
CA ASP A 236 -5.19 12.06 9.41
C ASP A 236 -3.78 12.65 9.27
N LEU A 237 -3.50 13.76 9.95
CA LEU A 237 -2.17 14.38 9.98
C LEU A 237 -1.14 13.39 10.52
N ARG A 238 -1.45 12.64 11.57
CA ARG A 238 -0.55 11.63 12.12
C ARG A 238 -0.35 10.46 11.16
N PHE A 239 -1.42 10.00 10.53
CA PHE A 239 -1.44 8.88 9.59
C PHE A 239 -0.53 9.15 8.38
N ARG A 240 -0.66 10.33 7.76
CA ARG A 240 0.18 10.73 6.61
C ARG A 240 1.61 11.11 7.01
N GLY A 241 1.84 11.37 8.30
CA GLY A 241 3.12 11.85 8.83
C GLY A 241 3.31 13.37 8.76
N ASP A 242 2.22 14.14 8.71
CA ASP A 242 2.22 15.61 8.73
C ASP A 242 2.11 16.18 10.15
N TYR A 243 1.75 15.37 11.16
CA TYR A 243 1.69 15.80 12.55
C TYR A 243 3.07 15.90 13.21
N ARG A 244 3.81 16.93 12.81
CA ARG A 244 5.22 17.20 13.15
C ARG A 244 5.33 18.29 14.22
N PRO A 245 6.52 18.52 14.80
CA PRO A 245 6.71 19.64 15.73
C PRO A 245 6.27 20.98 15.14
N ALA A 246 6.57 21.25 13.87
CA ALA A 246 6.17 22.47 13.19
C ALA A 246 4.65 22.64 13.08
N SER A 247 3.92 21.61 12.63
CA SER A 247 2.45 21.68 12.54
C SER A 247 1.81 21.77 13.94
N ARG A 248 2.43 21.18 14.97
CA ARG A 248 1.95 21.32 16.35
C ARG A 248 2.08 22.74 16.89
N LYS A 249 3.12 23.49 16.52
CA LYS A 249 3.28 24.89 16.95
C LYS A 249 2.07 25.75 16.58
N ILE A 250 1.46 25.50 15.42
CA ILE A 250 0.29 26.24 14.95
C ILE A 250 -1.05 25.61 15.40
N LEU A 251 -1.13 24.28 15.55
CA LEU A 251 -2.41 23.61 15.84
C LEU A 251 -2.66 23.33 17.34
N GLN A 252 -1.63 22.94 18.08
CA GLN A 252 -1.82 22.22 19.35
C GLN A 252 -2.46 23.08 20.45
N LYS A 253 -2.28 24.41 20.41
CA LYS A 253 -2.96 25.33 21.33
C LYS A 253 -4.48 25.31 21.12
N HIS A 254 -4.92 25.36 19.87
CA HIS A 254 -6.34 25.26 19.51
C HIS A 254 -6.93 23.89 19.85
N VAL A 255 -6.14 22.83 19.69
CA VAL A 255 -6.51 21.48 20.14
C VAL A 255 -6.72 21.43 21.65
N ALA A 256 -5.79 21.98 22.45
CA ALA A 256 -5.92 21.98 23.91
C ALA A 256 -7.13 22.79 24.39
N ASN A 257 -7.44 23.88 23.71
CA ASN A 257 -8.58 24.74 24.02
C ASN A 257 -9.92 24.24 23.43
N ASN A 258 -9.91 23.13 22.69
CA ASN A 258 -11.06 22.66 21.89
C ASN A 258 -11.65 23.75 20.97
N ASP A 259 -10.80 24.61 20.42
CA ASP A 259 -11.17 25.76 19.61
C ASP A 259 -11.20 25.37 18.12
N LEU A 260 -12.38 24.90 17.68
CA LEU A 260 -12.59 24.50 16.29
C LEU A 260 -12.41 25.66 15.30
N ILE A 261 -12.77 26.88 15.67
CA ILE A 261 -12.74 28.05 14.77
C ILE A 261 -11.29 28.36 14.38
N SER A 262 -10.41 28.53 15.37
CA SER A 262 -9.01 28.83 15.09
C SER A 262 -8.27 27.63 14.51
N PHE A 263 -8.58 26.40 14.95
CA PHE A 263 -8.04 25.19 14.34
C PHE A 263 -8.38 25.13 12.84
N LYS A 264 -9.64 25.38 12.48
CA LYS A 264 -10.11 25.45 11.09
C LYS A 264 -9.38 26.54 10.30
N ALA A 265 -9.15 27.71 10.88
CA ALA A 265 -8.39 28.78 10.22
C ALA A 265 -6.98 28.31 9.84
N GLU A 266 -6.28 27.58 10.72
CA GLU A 266 -4.94 27.04 10.43
C GLU A 266 -4.94 25.92 9.37
N ILE A 267 -5.97 25.07 9.35
CA ILE A 267 -6.13 24.06 8.29
C ILE A 267 -6.39 24.72 6.92
N ASN A 268 -7.14 25.82 6.87
CA ASN A 268 -7.46 26.52 5.61
C ASN A 268 -6.30 27.33 5.03
N LYS A 269 -5.25 27.63 5.81
CA LYS A 269 -4.06 28.34 5.34
C LYS A 269 -3.13 27.40 4.57
N SER A 270 -3.22 27.37 3.24
CA SER A 270 -2.37 26.51 2.38
C SER A 270 -0.86 26.69 2.61
N ALA A 271 -0.42 27.88 3.02
CA ALA A 271 0.98 28.14 3.37
C ALA A 271 1.50 27.24 4.51
N ASN A 272 0.63 26.79 5.41
CA ASN A 272 0.98 25.85 6.49
C ASN A 272 1.23 24.42 5.99
N TRP A 273 0.80 24.10 4.76
CA TRP A 273 0.75 22.74 4.20
C TRP A 273 1.60 22.60 2.93
N GLY A 274 2.72 23.32 2.86
CA GLY A 274 3.70 23.19 1.78
C GLY A 274 4.19 21.74 1.61
N GLY A 275 4.30 21.28 0.35
CA GLY A 275 4.74 19.91 0.02
C GLY A 275 3.70 18.80 0.28
N ILE A 276 2.50 19.16 0.74
CA ILE A 276 1.37 18.23 0.85
C ILE A 276 0.64 18.20 -0.50
N PRO A 277 0.29 17.01 -1.05
CA PRO A 277 -0.49 16.93 -2.28
C PRO A 277 -1.76 17.77 -2.22
N LEU A 278 -2.04 18.55 -3.27
CA LEU A 278 -3.17 19.49 -3.30
C LEU A 278 -4.51 18.80 -2.99
N ALA A 279 -4.74 17.62 -3.56
CA ALA A 279 -5.94 16.82 -3.30
C ALA A 279 -6.12 16.50 -1.81
N ARG A 280 -5.03 16.24 -1.06
CA ARG A 280 -5.09 15.99 0.38
C ARG A 280 -5.40 17.27 1.16
N GLN A 281 -4.81 18.40 0.77
CA GLN A 281 -5.13 19.70 1.38
C GLN A 281 -6.61 20.03 1.20
N GLN A 282 -7.12 19.89 -0.03
CA GLN A 282 -8.53 20.11 -0.36
C GLN A 282 -9.46 19.17 0.40
N ALA A 283 -9.10 17.90 0.57
CA ALA A 283 -9.89 16.95 1.36
C ALA A 283 -10.01 17.39 2.83
N ARG A 284 -8.90 17.83 3.45
CA ARG A 284 -8.91 18.35 4.84
C ARG A 284 -9.74 19.62 4.97
N ILE A 285 -9.57 20.56 4.04
CA ILE A 285 -10.34 21.82 3.97
C ILE A 285 -11.84 21.52 3.82
N LYS A 286 -12.21 20.65 2.89
CA LYS A 286 -13.62 20.26 2.69
C LYS A 286 -14.19 19.62 3.96
N TYR A 287 -13.45 18.71 4.58
CA TYR A 287 -13.90 18.01 5.79
C TYR A 287 -14.09 18.95 6.99
N ILE A 288 -13.11 19.83 7.27
CA ILE A 288 -13.22 20.73 8.41
C ILE A 288 -14.34 21.77 8.24
N ASN A 289 -14.70 22.09 6.98
CA ASN A 289 -15.74 23.05 6.63
C ASN A 289 -17.15 22.45 6.47
N SER A 290 -17.28 21.12 6.43
CA SER A 290 -18.57 20.43 6.29
C SER A 290 -19.49 20.52 7.50
#